data_AF-A0A5N6DPE1-F1
#
_entry.id   AF-A0A5N6DPE1-F1
#
_cell.length_a   1.000
_cell.length_b   1.000
_cell.length_c   1.000
_cell.angle_alpha   90.00
_cell.angle_beta   90.00
_cell.angle_gamma   90.00
#
_symmetry.space_group_name_H-M   'P 1'
#
loop_
_entity.id
_entity.type
_entity.pdbx_description
1 polymer ?
#
loop_
_entity_poly.entity_id
_entity_poly.type
_entity_poly.pdbx_seq_one_letter_code
_entity_poly.pdbx_strand_id
1 'polypeptide(L)'
;MGGDSDPFPVSVSSLHFPSKEQTISQTLSSLRRSALSITNRLQSIESDATFVREVADYYDLPLVANERCGSWYIPPEAKAGSAYFKSTDGHTGQWDFSFRRLNLQILPISRKHGGCIIVDSTRRGKLMPDALSKTVPIWCAVINRALFPSDTTYHPVQFPPNFLGASEESQIEHRIDGFVKSLKDLKLDLDDLKQKLGKPIRVAWANRSYFHPTDLQKGDAYNLFVLCSASKRVHGAEMSEGGYIQGAGDDSEGWAHGLTPPVFWAHKSTLAATGEEDLPELIEKLVEEHRKQGGRQQATLITPTRNLYISPTDPLLTGVSTYDLVIDCNGNPEASEGNSKRLNLGCGVSKLGSRDLRKHLHQVLAFTSSQLESNPSQSLLVTCESGKDLSAGALLAILCLCYDDEGNFAGSHAKNKIDKQFIRQRLAWIVSSKHDVNPSRATLQSVNAFLMERPDY
;
A
#
# COMPACT_ATOMS: atom_id res chain seq x y z
N MET A 1 22.75 81.24 -47.20
CA MET A 1 23.52 80.66 -46.07
C MET A 1 22.55 80.40 -44.93
N GLY A 2 22.68 79.25 -44.28
CA GLY A 2 22.22 78.97 -42.92
C GLY A 2 20.72 78.73 -42.71
N GLY A 3 20.30 77.46 -42.78
CA GLY A 3 19.06 76.98 -42.16
C GLY A 3 19.42 75.77 -41.30
N ASP A 4 19.40 75.97 -39.98
CA ASP A 4 19.83 75.01 -38.96
C ASP A 4 18.96 73.76 -38.93
N SER A 5 19.64 72.62 -38.81
CA SER A 5 19.11 71.29 -38.53
C SER A 5 18.81 71.14 -37.05
N ASP A 6 17.62 70.68 -36.68
CA ASP A 6 17.36 70.13 -35.35
C ASP A 6 17.03 68.62 -35.42
N PRO A 7 17.57 67.79 -34.49
CA PRO A 7 17.76 66.37 -34.70
C PRO A 7 16.62 65.51 -34.13
N PHE A 8 16.36 64.38 -34.79
CA PHE A 8 15.52 63.29 -34.28
C PHE A 8 16.03 62.81 -32.91
N PRO A 9 15.13 62.54 -31.94
CA PRO A 9 15.54 62.00 -30.65
C PRO A 9 16.06 60.56 -30.80
N VAL A 10 17.38 60.42 -30.65
CA VAL A 10 18.12 59.18 -30.44
C VAL A 10 18.21 58.89 -28.95
N SER A 11 17.24 58.16 -28.40
CA SER A 11 17.39 57.55 -27.07
C SER A 11 16.35 56.46 -26.82
N VAL A 12 16.83 55.24 -26.54
CA VAL A 12 16.02 54.06 -26.18
C VAL A 12 15.21 54.28 -24.89
N SER A 13 15.59 55.27 -24.07
CA SER A 13 14.85 55.66 -22.85
C SER A 13 13.53 56.41 -23.11
N SER A 14 13.24 56.78 -24.36
CA SER A 14 11.95 57.37 -24.76
C SER A 14 10.89 56.34 -25.17
N LEU A 15 11.26 55.05 -25.24
CA LEU A 15 10.32 53.95 -25.41
C LEU A 15 9.86 53.46 -24.04
N HIS A 16 8.69 53.92 -23.60
CA HIS A 16 7.99 53.34 -22.46
C HIS A 16 7.54 51.91 -22.80
N PHE A 17 8.39 50.92 -22.51
CA PHE A 17 7.94 49.53 -22.38
C PHE A 17 7.28 49.36 -21.01
N PRO A 18 6.03 48.88 -20.91
CA PRO A 18 5.41 48.62 -19.63
C PRO A 18 6.27 47.61 -18.85
N SER A 19 6.77 48.03 -17.69
CA SER A 19 7.67 47.28 -16.81
C SER A 19 6.97 46.15 -16.06
N LYS A 20 6.31 45.27 -16.80
CA LYS A 20 5.85 43.93 -16.40
C LYS A 20 5.88 42.96 -17.59
N GLU A 21 6.98 42.91 -18.33
CA GLU A 21 7.20 41.78 -19.23
C GLU A 21 7.59 40.57 -18.38
N GLN A 22 6.62 39.69 -18.10
CA GLN A 22 6.91 38.36 -17.60
C GLN A 22 7.87 37.69 -18.59
N THR A 23 9.05 37.31 -18.12
CA THR A 23 10.02 36.60 -18.96
C THR A 23 9.40 35.30 -19.48
N ILE A 24 9.76 34.87 -20.68
CA ILE A 24 9.28 33.59 -21.27
C ILE A 24 9.43 32.42 -20.28
N SER A 25 10.48 32.43 -19.45
CA SER A 25 10.68 31.45 -18.37
C SER A 25 9.63 31.53 -17.25
N GLN A 26 9.23 32.74 -16.84
CA GLN A 26 8.14 32.97 -15.88
C GLN A 26 6.78 32.57 -16.45
N THR A 27 6.55 32.82 -17.74
CA THR A 27 5.34 32.39 -18.44
C THR A 27 5.30 30.87 -18.59
N LEU A 28 6.40 30.22 -18.96
CA LEU A 28 6.48 28.77 -19.06
C LEU A 28 6.37 28.08 -17.69
N SER A 29 6.93 28.66 -16.63
CA SER A 29 6.81 28.11 -15.27
C SER A 29 5.41 28.29 -14.69
N SER A 30 4.73 29.42 -14.94
CA SER A 30 3.33 29.61 -14.58
C SER A 30 2.40 28.67 -15.36
N LEU A 31 2.63 28.47 -16.66
CA LEU A 31 1.91 27.49 -17.48
C LEU A 31 2.15 26.03 -17.03
N ARG A 32 3.36 25.68 -16.60
CA ARG A 32 3.62 24.36 -16.00
C ARG A 32 2.91 24.19 -14.67
N ARG A 33 2.86 25.25 -13.86
CA ARG A 33 2.17 25.23 -12.56
C ARG A 33 0.66 25.10 -12.73
N SER A 34 0.07 25.78 -13.71
CA SER A 34 -1.35 25.65 -14.02
C SER A 34 -1.70 24.29 -14.63
N ALA A 35 -0.82 23.71 -15.46
CA ALA A 35 -1.01 22.36 -15.98
C ALA A 35 -1.00 21.30 -14.88
N LEU A 36 -0.20 21.52 -13.83
CA LEU A 36 -0.08 20.69 -12.62
C LEU A 36 -0.94 21.21 -11.46
N SER A 37 -2.15 21.67 -11.73
CA SER A 37 -3.09 22.13 -10.69
C SER A 37 -3.72 20.96 -9.92
N ILE A 38 -4.27 21.23 -8.73
CA ILE A 38 -5.09 20.29 -7.97
C ILE A 38 -6.33 19.94 -8.80
N THR A 39 -6.99 20.95 -9.37
CA THR A 39 -8.17 20.80 -10.23
C THR A 39 -7.94 19.80 -11.35
N ASN A 40 -6.84 19.95 -12.11
CA ASN A 40 -6.50 19.05 -13.20
C ASN A 40 -6.27 17.62 -12.74
N ARG A 41 -5.67 17.43 -11.56
CA ARG A 41 -5.44 16.08 -10.99
C ARG A 41 -6.75 15.42 -10.59
N LEU A 42 -7.65 16.15 -9.94
CA LEU A 42 -8.98 15.63 -9.58
C LEU A 42 -9.79 15.25 -10.82
N GLN A 43 -9.79 16.09 -11.85
CA GLN A 43 -10.45 15.79 -13.13
C GLN A 43 -9.83 14.58 -13.85
N SER A 44 -8.50 14.46 -13.81
CA SER A 44 -7.79 13.32 -14.39
C SER A 44 -8.13 12.02 -13.66
N ILE A 45 -8.21 12.05 -12.33
CA ILE A 45 -8.64 10.90 -11.51
C ILE A 45 -10.06 10.48 -11.85
N GLU A 46 -10.98 11.44 -12.00
CA GLU A 46 -12.37 11.16 -12.39
C GLU A 46 -12.47 10.53 -13.79
N SER A 47 -11.74 11.08 -14.76
CA SER A 47 -11.69 10.53 -16.11
C SER A 47 -11.15 9.10 -16.11
N ASP A 48 -10.09 8.84 -15.34
CA ASP A 48 -9.49 7.50 -15.20
C ASP A 48 -10.40 6.52 -14.47
N ALA A 49 -11.13 6.97 -13.45
CA ALA A 49 -12.12 6.14 -12.77
C ALA A 49 -13.30 5.74 -13.67
N THR A 50 -13.68 6.60 -14.63
CA THR A 50 -14.72 6.26 -15.62
C THR A 50 -14.29 5.08 -16.48
N PHE A 51 -13.05 5.08 -16.97
CA PHE A 51 -12.50 3.94 -17.69
C PHE A 51 -12.37 2.68 -16.84
N VAL A 52 -11.95 2.82 -15.58
CA VAL A 52 -11.92 1.67 -14.64
C VAL A 52 -13.30 1.02 -14.51
N ARG A 53 -14.39 1.82 -14.50
CA ARG A 53 -15.76 1.31 -14.50
C ARG A 53 -16.09 0.59 -15.82
N GLU A 54 -15.72 1.15 -16.97
CA GLU A 54 -15.90 0.50 -18.28
C GLU A 54 -15.21 -0.88 -18.33
N VAL A 55 -14.00 -0.99 -17.75
CA VAL A 55 -13.29 -2.27 -17.62
C VAL A 55 -14.04 -3.24 -16.70
N ALA A 56 -14.60 -2.76 -15.58
CA ALA A 56 -15.43 -3.56 -14.69
C ALA A 56 -16.67 -4.11 -15.38
N ASP A 57 -17.37 -3.25 -16.13
CA ASP A 57 -18.56 -3.63 -16.88
C ASP A 57 -18.24 -4.61 -18.01
N TYR A 58 -17.12 -4.44 -18.70
CA TYR A 58 -16.69 -5.31 -19.79
C TYR A 58 -16.39 -6.75 -19.33
N TYR A 59 -15.68 -6.89 -18.20
CA TYR A 59 -15.29 -8.22 -17.70
C TYR A 59 -16.31 -8.83 -16.71
N ASP A 60 -17.28 -8.04 -16.22
CA ASP A 60 -18.19 -8.42 -15.13
C ASP A 60 -17.44 -8.94 -13.90
N LEU A 61 -16.46 -8.16 -13.44
CA LEU A 61 -15.58 -8.51 -12.32
C LEU A 61 -15.48 -7.39 -11.27
N PRO A 62 -15.31 -7.75 -9.99
CA PRO A 62 -15.18 -6.77 -8.91
C PRO A 62 -13.85 -6.02 -8.98
N LEU A 63 -13.87 -4.75 -8.56
CA LEU A 63 -12.68 -3.89 -8.50
C LEU A 63 -11.92 -4.08 -7.18
N VAL A 64 -10.62 -4.34 -7.30
CA VAL A 64 -9.65 -4.42 -6.21
C VAL A 64 -8.61 -3.32 -6.38
N ALA A 65 -8.49 -2.45 -5.39
CA ALA A 65 -7.49 -1.38 -5.43
C ALA A 65 -6.11 -1.91 -5.09
N ASN A 66 -5.09 -1.67 -5.93
CA ASN A 66 -3.71 -1.70 -5.45
C ASN A 66 -3.46 -0.41 -4.64
N GLU A 67 -3.32 -0.50 -3.32
CA GLU A 67 -3.28 0.61 -2.36
C GLU A 67 -2.07 1.56 -2.50
N ARG A 68 -1.26 1.38 -3.55
CA ARG A 68 -0.33 2.42 -3.99
C ARG A 68 -1.08 3.65 -4.50
N CYS A 69 -2.04 3.45 -5.40
CA CYS A 69 -2.86 4.55 -5.91
C CYS A 69 -4.23 4.12 -6.46
N GLY A 70 -4.50 2.82 -6.59
CA GLY A 70 -5.74 2.29 -7.17
C GLY A 70 -7.01 2.82 -6.52
N SER A 71 -6.97 3.10 -5.22
CA SER A 71 -8.10 3.67 -4.46
C SER A 71 -8.52 5.06 -4.95
N TRP A 72 -7.63 5.83 -5.57
CA TRP A 72 -8.01 7.09 -6.21
C TRP A 72 -8.96 6.89 -7.38
N TYR A 73 -8.84 5.76 -8.10
CA TYR A 73 -9.59 5.50 -9.33
C TYR A 73 -10.80 4.58 -9.13
N ILE A 74 -11.09 4.16 -7.90
CA ILE A 74 -12.25 3.31 -7.57
C ILE A 74 -13.10 4.03 -6.51
N PRO A 75 -14.36 4.38 -6.83
CA PRO A 75 -15.31 4.89 -5.84
C PRO A 75 -15.51 3.89 -4.69
N PRO A 76 -15.64 4.32 -3.41
CA PRO A 76 -15.73 3.43 -2.25
C PRO A 76 -16.82 2.36 -2.37
N GLU A 77 -17.98 2.72 -2.94
CA GLU A 77 -19.12 1.84 -3.16
C GLU A 77 -18.87 0.74 -4.20
N ALA A 78 -17.92 0.94 -5.12
CA ALA A 78 -17.54 -0.02 -6.15
C ALA A 78 -16.34 -0.88 -5.75
N LYS A 79 -15.66 -0.55 -4.65
CA LYS A 79 -14.44 -1.22 -4.20
C LYS A 79 -14.76 -2.51 -3.45
N ALA A 80 -14.49 -3.65 -4.07
CA ALA A 80 -14.70 -4.96 -3.44
C ALA A 80 -13.56 -5.38 -2.50
N GLY A 81 -12.38 -4.79 -2.67
CA GLY A 81 -11.24 -5.09 -1.80
C GLY A 81 -9.98 -4.32 -2.15
N SER A 82 -8.90 -4.73 -1.50
CA SER A 82 -7.60 -4.06 -1.56
C SER A 82 -6.45 -5.05 -1.65
N ALA A 83 -5.38 -4.65 -2.32
CA ALA A 83 -4.11 -5.33 -2.37
C ALA A 83 -2.97 -4.32 -2.25
N TYR A 84 -1.75 -4.79 -1.99
CA TYR A 84 -0.55 -3.97 -1.96
C TYR A 84 0.58 -4.67 -2.74
N PHE A 85 0.60 -4.48 -4.04
CA PHE A 85 1.69 -4.89 -4.93
C PHE A 85 2.60 -3.69 -5.19
N LYS A 86 3.91 -3.85 -4.92
CA LYS A 86 4.86 -2.75 -5.06
C LYS A 86 5.67 -2.89 -6.33
N SER A 87 5.67 -1.86 -7.16
CA SER A 87 6.44 -1.78 -8.41
C SER A 87 7.93 -2.12 -8.27
N THR A 88 8.56 -1.78 -7.14
CA THR A 88 9.98 -2.10 -6.89
C THR A 88 10.28 -3.59 -6.92
N ASP A 89 9.29 -4.42 -6.58
CA ASP A 89 9.42 -5.87 -6.57
C ASP A 89 9.35 -6.43 -8.01
N GLY A 90 9.01 -5.61 -9.01
CA GLY A 90 9.03 -5.91 -10.45
C GLY A 90 10.14 -5.18 -11.22
N HIS A 91 11.06 -4.48 -10.55
CA HIS A 91 12.18 -3.82 -11.22
C HIS A 91 13.17 -4.86 -11.78
N THR A 92 13.78 -4.53 -12.91
CA THR A 92 14.78 -5.36 -13.57
C THR A 92 15.92 -5.71 -12.61
N GLY A 93 16.28 -7.00 -12.55
CA GLY A 93 17.30 -7.53 -11.65
C GLY A 93 16.86 -7.69 -10.18
N GLN A 94 15.73 -7.11 -9.77
CA GLN A 94 15.17 -7.29 -8.44
C GLN A 94 14.21 -8.47 -8.38
N TRP A 95 13.16 -8.47 -9.23
CA TRP A 95 12.05 -9.44 -9.33
C TRP A 95 11.88 -10.29 -8.07
N ASP A 96 10.95 -9.91 -7.19
CA ASP A 96 10.83 -10.45 -5.83
C ASP A 96 9.39 -10.87 -5.50
N PHE A 97 9.26 -11.82 -4.58
CA PHE A 97 7.98 -12.23 -3.99
C PHE A 97 7.93 -11.76 -2.54
N SER A 98 7.04 -10.81 -2.23
CA SER A 98 7.06 -10.16 -0.92
C SER A 98 6.37 -10.96 0.19
N PHE A 99 7.17 -11.45 1.15
CA PHE A 99 6.66 -12.08 2.38
C PHE A 99 6.00 -11.10 3.38
N ARG A 100 6.15 -9.79 3.16
CA ARG A 100 5.51 -8.75 3.99
C ARG A 100 4.13 -8.36 3.46
N ARG A 101 3.85 -8.67 2.20
CA ARG A 101 2.66 -8.25 1.45
C ARG A 101 2.19 -9.45 0.64
N LEU A 102 1.61 -10.42 1.34
CA LEU A 102 1.23 -11.69 0.75
C LEU A 102 -0.02 -11.59 -0.13
N ASN A 103 -0.85 -10.55 0.06
CA ASN A 103 -2.05 -10.28 -0.72
C ASN A 103 -3.08 -11.43 -0.73
N LEU A 104 -3.09 -12.29 0.29
CA LEU A 104 -3.97 -13.47 0.38
C LEU A 104 -5.46 -13.12 0.53
N GLN A 105 -5.77 -11.90 0.96
CA GLN A 105 -7.14 -11.41 1.07
C GLN A 105 -7.88 -11.33 -0.27
N ILE A 106 -7.16 -11.35 -1.40
CA ILE A 106 -7.80 -11.35 -2.73
C ILE A 106 -8.35 -12.72 -3.11
N LEU A 107 -7.82 -13.82 -2.56
CA LEU A 107 -8.23 -15.18 -2.88
C LEU A 107 -9.75 -15.42 -2.73
N PRO A 108 -10.39 -15.11 -1.58
CA PRO A 108 -11.83 -15.30 -1.42
C PRO A 108 -12.67 -14.40 -2.33
N ILE A 109 -12.21 -13.18 -2.63
CA ILE A 109 -12.89 -12.26 -3.56
C ILE A 109 -12.89 -12.90 -4.96
N SER A 110 -11.72 -13.36 -5.41
CA SER A 110 -11.57 -14.01 -6.70
C SER A 110 -12.42 -15.27 -6.80
N ARG A 111 -12.40 -16.16 -5.80
CA ARG A 111 -13.23 -17.36 -5.80
C ARG A 111 -14.72 -17.05 -5.92
N LYS A 112 -15.20 -16.06 -5.16
CA LYS A 112 -16.62 -15.68 -5.13
C LYS A 112 -17.09 -15.16 -6.49
N HIS A 113 -16.26 -14.39 -7.18
CA HIS A 113 -16.63 -13.70 -8.41
C HIS A 113 -16.05 -14.32 -9.69
N GLY A 114 -15.28 -15.41 -9.60
CA GLY A 114 -14.55 -16.01 -10.72
C GLY A 114 -13.37 -15.17 -11.21
N GLY A 115 -12.87 -14.24 -10.39
CA GLY A 115 -11.85 -13.28 -10.78
C GLY A 115 -11.95 -11.93 -10.07
N CYS A 116 -11.07 -11.00 -10.44
CA CYS A 116 -11.10 -9.61 -10.01
C CYS A 116 -10.31 -8.72 -10.98
N ILE A 117 -10.55 -7.41 -10.91
CA ILE A 117 -9.75 -6.40 -11.61
C ILE A 117 -8.87 -5.69 -10.58
N ILE A 118 -7.56 -5.78 -10.74
CA ILE A 118 -6.60 -5.07 -9.89
C ILE A 118 -6.23 -3.76 -10.57
N VAL A 119 -6.61 -2.65 -9.93
CA VAL A 119 -6.45 -1.30 -10.47
C VAL A 119 -5.21 -0.64 -9.87
N ASP A 120 -4.36 -0.11 -10.75
CA ASP A 120 -3.20 0.70 -10.41
C ASP A 120 -2.96 1.75 -11.51
N SER A 121 -2.03 2.66 -11.32
CA SER A 121 -1.62 3.61 -12.34
C SER A 121 -0.12 3.87 -12.31
N THR A 122 0.38 4.59 -13.30
CA THR A 122 1.78 5.01 -13.35
C THR A 122 1.92 6.32 -14.08
N ARG A 123 3.01 7.03 -13.80
CA ARG A 123 3.36 8.33 -14.39
C ARG A 123 4.37 8.22 -15.53
N ARG A 124 4.76 9.38 -16.07
CA ARG A 124 5.97 9.57 -16.90
C ARG A 124 5.98 8.76 -18.20
N GLY A 125 4.83 8.66 -18.86
CA GLY A 125 4.73 8.03 -20.17
C GLY A 125 4.99 6.53 -20.17
N LYS A 126 4.96 5.86 -19.02
CA LYS A 126 4.84 4.39 -18.96
C LYS A 126 3.40 3.99 -19.28
N LEU A 127 3.20 2.86 -19.95
CA LEU A 127 1.86 2.36 -20.24
C LEU A 127 1.19 1.75 -18.99
N MET A 128 1.98 1.06 -18.17
CA MET A 128 1.53 0.41 -16.93
C MET A 128 2.68 0.33 -15.92
N PRO A 129 2.38 0.29 -14.61
CA PRO A 129 3.40 0.13 -13.58
C PRO A 129 4.00 -1.28 -13.60
N ASP A 130 5.24 -1.41 -13.13
CA ASP A 130 5.92 -2.70 -12.95
C ASP A 130 5.16 -3.64 -11.98
N ALA A 131 4.30 -3.07 -11.13
CA ALA A 131 3.39 -3.84 -10.29
C ALA A 131 2.44 -4.72 -11.12
N LEU A 132 1.86 -4.16 -12.19
CA LEU A 132 0.89 -4.85 -13.05
C LEU A 132 1.55 -5.64 -14.19
N SER A 133 2.73 -5.22 -14.65
CA SER A 133 3.42 -5.96 -15.73
C SER A 133 4.26 -7.13 -15.25
N LYS A 134 4.75 -7.11 -13.99
CA LYS A 134 5.67 -8.13 -13.47
C LYS A 134 5.34 -8.62 -12.07
N THR A 135 5.13 -7.72 -11.09
CA THR A 135 4.95 -8.15 -9.68
C THR A 135 3.73 -9.02 -9.47
N VAL A 136 2.56 -8.61 -9.98
CA VAL A 136 1.33 -9.42 -9.89
C VAL A 136 1.45 -10.72 -10.70
N PRO A 137 1.94 -10.71 -11.97
CA PRO A 137 2.23 -11.94 -12.70
C PRO A 137 3.12 -12.96 -11.97
N ILE A 138 4.22 -12.49 -11.37
CA ILE A 138 5.12 -13.33 -10.55
C ILE A 138 4.34 -13.94 -9.39
N TRP A 139 3.55 -13.12 -8.68
CA TRP A 139 2.73 -13.58 -7.58
C TRP A 139 1.71 -14.64 -8.03
N CYS A 140 1.01 -14.43 -9.15
CA CYS A 140 0.05 -15.39 -9.70
C CYS A 140 0.72 -16.74 -10.04
N ALA A 141 1.90 -16.72 -10.66
CA ALA A 141 2.65 -17.94 -10.98
C ALA A 141 3.07 -18.71 -9.71
N VAL A 142 3.54 -18.00 -8.69
CA VAL A 142 3.91 -18.60 -7.39
C VAL A 142 2.69 -19.25 -6.73
N ILE A 143 1.55 -18.54 -6.69
CA ILE A 143 0.31 -19.05 -6.09
C ILE A 143 -0.23 -20.25 -6.86
N ASN A 144 -0.22 -20.20 -8.20
CA ASN A 144 -0.64 -21.32 -9.04
C ASN A 144 0.22 -22.57 -8.80
N ARG A 145 1.55 -22.43 -8.81
CA ARG A 145 2.46 -23.56 -8.54
C ARG A 145 2.33 -24.11 -7.12
N ALA A 146 2.10 -23.23 -6.14
CA ALA A 146 1.99 -23.63 -4.74
C ALA A 146 0.67 -24.34 -4.42
N LEU A 147 -0.45 -23.86 -4.94
CA LEU A 147 -1.80 -24.33 -4.59
C LEU A 147 -2.37 -25.35 -5.59
N PHE A 148 -1.93 -25.31 -6.85
CA PHE A 148 -2.39 -26.18 -7.95
C PHE A 148 -1.20 -26.87 -8.65
N PRO A 149 -0.43 -27.72 -7.93
CA PRO A 149 0.78 -28.34 -8.48
C PRO A 149 0.52 -29.28 -9.66
N SER A 150 -0.69 -29.81 -9.80
CA SER A 150 -1.07 -30.70 -10.91
C SER A 150 -1.48 -29.94 -12.18
N ASP A 151 -1.91 -28.67 -12.06
CA ASP A 151 -2.43 -27.88 -13.18
C ASP A 151 -1.31 -27.07 -13.85
N THR A 152 -0.36 -27.79 -14.45
CA THR A 152 0.90 -27.22 -14.98
C THR A 152 0.70 -26.18 -16.07
N THR A 153 -0.44 -26.17 -16.76
CA THR A 153 -0.80 -25.15 -17.76
C THR A 153 -0.85 -23.73 -17.18
N TYR A 154 -1.07 -23.57 -15.87
CA TYR A 154 -1.14 -22.26 -15.21
C TYR A 154 0.16 -21.86 -14.48
N HIS A 155 1.21 -22.67 -14.59
CA HIS A 155 2.48 -22.47 -13.88
C HIS A 155 3.41 -21.42 -14.48
N PRO A 156 3.44 -21.19 -15.81
CA PRO A 156 4.24 -20.12 -16.40
C PRO A 156 3.77 -18.73 -15.94
N VAL A 157 4.73 -17.83 -15.77
CA VAL A 157 4.50 -16.39 -15.57
C VAL A 157 3.93 -15.82 -16.86
N GLN A 158 2.82 -15.09 -16.73
CA GLN A 158 2.13 -14.47 -17.86
C GLN A 158 2.54 -13.00 -17.95
N PHE A 159 3.08 -12.55 -19.08
CA PHE A 159 3.52 -11.17 -19.28
C PHE A 159 2.65 -10.42 -20.30
N PRO A 160 2.51 -9.08 -20.17
CA PRO A 160 1.82 -8.29 -21.17
C PRO A 160 2.58 -8.32 -22.51
N PRO A 161 1.86 -8.19 -23.64
CA PRO A 161 2.42 -8.43 -24.96
C PRO A 161 3.50 -7.40 -25.29
N ASN A 162 4.63 -7.88 -25.82
CA ASN A 162 5.78 -7.05 -26.24
C ASN A 162 6.33 -6.13 -25.12
N PHE A 163 6.14 -6.48 -23.85
CA PHE A 163 6.58 -5.65 -22.73
C PHE A 163 7.99 -5.98 -22.24
N LEU A 164 8.40 -7.26 -22.36
CA LEU A 164 9.69 -7.76 -21.91
C LEU A 164 10.44 -8.43 -23.06
N GLY A 165 11.77 -8.45 -22.98
CA GLY A 165 12.59 -9.30 -23.85
C GLY A 165 12.70 -10.72 -23.29
N ALA A 166 12.86 -11.72 -24.17
CA ALA A 166 12.93 -13.13 -23.79
C ALA A 166 13.99 -13.46 -22.70
N SER A 167 15.10 -12.72 -22.67
CA SER A 167 16.12 -12.87 -21.62
C SER A 167 15.62 -12.45 -20.24
N GLU A 168 14.85 -11.35 -20.15
CA GLU A 168 14.26 -10.90 -18.88
C GLU A 168 13.17 -11.86 -18.42
N GLU A 169 12.32 -12.34 -19.33
CA GLU A 169 11.29 -13.35 -19.02
C GLU A 169 11.91 -14.64 -18.44
N SER A 170 12.96 -15.16 -19.09
CA SER A 170 13.69 -16.35 -18.63
C SER A 170 14.31 -16.16 -17.23
N GLN A 171 14.90 -14.99 -16.97
CA GLN A 171 15.47 -14.68 -15.65
C GLN A 171 14.41 -14.58 -14.55
N ILE A 172 13.21 -14.09 -14.87
CA ILE A 172 12.08 -14.06 -13.94
C ILE A 172 11.60 -15.49 -13.65
N GLU A 173 11.39 -16.29 -14.70
CA GLU A 173 10.95 -17.69 -14.58
C GLU A 173 11.88 -18.54 -13.70
N HIS A 174 13.19 -18.36 -13.84
CA HIS A 174 14.19 -19.09 -13.04
C HIS A 174 14.09 -18.82 -11.53
N ARG A 175 13.43 -17.73 -11.11
CA ARG A 175 13.27 -17.38 -9.70
C ARG A 175 12.01 -17.97 -9.06
N ILE A 176 11.04 -18.39 -9.87
CA ILE A 176 9.70 -18.75 -9.39
C ILE A 176 9.76 -19.93 -8.41
N ASP A 177 10.55 -20.97 -8.69
CA ASP A 177 10.64 -22.13 -7.80
C ASP A 177 11.23 -21.77 -6.43
N GLY A 178 12.17 -20.83 -6.40
CA GLY A 178 12.70 -20.26 -5.16
C GLY A 178 11.63 -19.52 -4.35
N PHE A 179 10.74 -18.79 -5.02
CA PHE A 179 9.61 -18.12 -4.36
C PHE A 179 8.54 -19.10 -3.89
N VAL A 180 8.23 -20.14 -4.66
CA VAL A 180 7.32 -21.22 -4.26
C VAL A 180 7.85 -21.91 -3.01
N LYS A 181 9.15 -22.25 -2.98
CA LYS A 181 9.79 -22.79 -1.77
C LYS A 181 9.66 -21.82 -0.60
N SER A 182 9.97 -20.55 -0.81
CA SER A 182 9.91 -19.54 0.25
C SER A 182 8.50 -19.33 0.80
N LEU A 183 7.46 -19.44 -0.03
CA LEU A 183 6.06 -19.42 0.40
C LEU A 183 5.70 -20.66 1.23
N LYS A 184 6.11 -21.86 0.80
CA LYS A 184 5.91 -23.11 1.55
C LYS A 184 6.63 -23.08 2.90
N ASP A 185 7.82 -22.49 2.93
CA ASP A 185 8.63 -22.30 4.14
C ASP A 185 7.98 -21.35 5.16
N LEU A 186 6.92 -20.60 4.80
CA LEU A 186 6.10 -19.84 5.75
C LEU A 186 5.17 -20.73 6.59
N LYS A 187 5.01 -22.02 6.24
CA LYS A 187 4.12 -22.98 6.93
C LYS A 187 2.68 -22.47 7.10
N LEU A 188 2.17 -21.74 6.10
CA LEU A 188 0.76 -21.40 6.03
C LEU A 188 -0.05 -22.64 5.64
N ASP A 189 -1.32 -22.68 6.03
CA ASP A 189 -2.24 -23.74 5.62
C ASP A 189 -2.57 -23.60 4.12
N LEU A 190 -1.81 -24.32 3.29
CA LEU A 190 -1.96 -24.27 1.83
C LEU A 190 -3.28 -24.89 1.37
N ASP A 191 -3.84 -25.83 2.12
CA ASP A 191 -5.13 -26.45 1.78
C ASP A 191 -6.28 -25.46 2.01
N ASP A 192 -6.26 -24.72 3.12
CA ASP A 192 -7.18 -23.60 3.36
C ASP A 192 -7.02 -22.50 2.31
N LEU A 193 -5.79 -22.11 1.94
CA LEU A 193 -5.57 -21.12 0.88
C LEU A 193 -6.07 -21.62 -0.48
N LYS A 194 -5.84 -22.89 -0.81
CA LYS A 194 -6.36 -23.53 -2.03
C LYS A 194 -7.89 -23.53 -2.02
N GLN A 195 -8.52 -23.85 -0.89
CA GLN A 195 -9.96 -23.76 -0.73
C GLN A 195 -10.43 -22.31 -0.91
N LYS A 196 -9.79 -21.32 -0.28
CA LYS A 196 -10.14 -19.90 -0.41
C LYS A 196 -10.08 -19.40 -1.86
N LEU A 197 -9.16 -19.91 -2.67
CA LEU A 197 -9.04 -19.53 -4.09
C LEU A 197 -9.90 -20.40 -5.03
N GLY A 198 -10.05 -21.69 -4.74
CA GLY A 198 -10.86 -22.66 -5.47
C GLY A 198 -10.27 -23.14 -6.80
N LYS A 199 -9.79 -22.24 -7.66
CA LYS A 199 -9.30 -22.51 -9.03
C LYS A 199 -8.01 -21.76 -9.32
N PRO A 200 -7.14 -22.24 -10.24
CA PRO A 200 -5.93 -21.52 -10.62
C PRO A 200 -6.24 -20.15 -11.23
N ILE A 201 -5.25 -19.28 -11.30
CA ILE A 201 -5.37 -17.90 -11.77
C ILE A 201 -4.91 -17.80 -13.21
N ARG A 202 -5.68 -17.07 -14.03
CA ARG A 202 -5.28 -16.63 -15.37
C ARG A 202 -5.26 -15.11 -15.43
N VAL A 203 -4.32 -14.53 -16.19
CA VAL A 203 -4.08 -13.08 -16.18
C VAL A 203 -4.48 -12.45 -17.52
N ALA A 204 -5.12 -11.30 -17.45
CA ALA A 204 -5.38 -10.38 -18.56
C ALA A 204 -4.90 -8.97 -18.18
N TRP A 205 -4.78 -8.08 -19.16
CA TRP A 205 -4.42 -6.68 -18.99
C TRP A 205 -5.44 -5.79 -19.66
N ALA A 206 -5.75 -4.68 -18.99
CA ALA A 206 -6.59 -3.62 -19.53
C ALA A 206 -5.87 -2.28 -19.35
N ASN A 207 -5.84 -1.49 -20.41
CA ASN A 207 -5.41 -0.10 -20.38
C ASN A 207 -6.14 0.67 -21.49
N ARG A 208 -5.97 1.99 -21.50
CA ARG A 208 -6.65 2.89 -22.45
C ARG A 208 -6.37 2.59 -23.93
N SER A 209 -5.34 1.80 -24.24
CA SER A 209 -4.94 1.46 -25.61
C SER A 209 -5.36 0.06 -26.02
N TYR A 210 -5.46 -0.90 -25.09
CA TYR A 210 -5.84 -2.28 -25.43
C TYR A 210 -6.35 -3.09 -24.24
N PHE A 211 -7.06 -4.16 -24.60
CA PHE A 211 -7.42 -5.29 -23.75
C PHE A 211 -6.66 -6.50 -24.27
N HIS A 212 -6.00 -7.25 -23.39
CA HIS A 212 -5.20 -8.41 -23.81
C HIS A 212 -5.25 -9.54 -22.79
N PRO A 213 -5.40 -10.80 -23.22
CA PRO A 213 -5.87 -11.21 -24.55
C PRO A 213 -7.28 -10.67 -24.83
N THR A 214 -7.60 -10.37 -26.09
CA THR A 214 -8.88 -9.72 -26.47
C THR A 214 -10.10 -10.62 -26.25
N ASP A 215 -9.91 -11.93 -26.32
CA ASP A 215 -10.91 -12.98 -26.23
C ASP A 215 -10.97 -13.64 -24.84
N LEU A 216 -10.08 -13.26 -23.93
CA LEU A 216 -10.03 -13.85 -22.60
C LEU A 216 -11.13 -13.25 -21.71
N GLN A 217 -12.10 -14.07 -21.35
CA GLN A 217 -13.20 -13.71 -20.47
C GLN A 217 -13.23 -14.59 -19.22
N LYS A 218 -14.09 -14.26 -18.27
CA LYS A 218 -14.36 -15.10 -17.10
C LYS A 218 -14.76 -16.51 -17.54
N GLY A 219 -14.21 -17.53 -16.88
CA GLY A 219 -14.44 -18.92 -17.25
C GLY A 219 -14.50 -19.86 -16.05
N ASP A 220 -14.93 -21.10 -16.29
CA ASP A 220 -15.13 -22.07 -15.21
C ASP A 220 -13.86 -22.80 -14.78
N ALA A 221 -12.78 -22.74 -15.55
CA ALA A 221 -11.54 -23.47 -15.25
C ALA A 221 -10.55 -22.66 -14.38
N TYR A 222 -10.73 -21.36 -14.26
CA TYR A 222 -9.78 -20.45 -13.60
C TYR A 222 -10.48 -19.24 -12.99
N ASN A 223 -9.77 -18.52 -12.12
CA ASN A 223 -10.10 -17.17 -11.71
C ASN A 223 -9.41 -16.17 -12.63
N LEU A 224 -10.15 -15.25 -13.25
CA LEU A 224 -9.57 -14.24 -14.15
C LEU A 224 -9.09 -13.01 -13.38
N PHE A 225 -7.80 -12.71 -13.45
CA PHE A 225 -7.20 -11.52 -12.88
C PHE A 225 -6.93 -10.52 -14.00
N VAL A 226 -7.68 -9.43 -14.04
CA VAL A 226 -7.49 -8.35 -15.01
C VAL A 226 -6.64 -7.26 -14.37
N LEU A 227 -5.47 -7.00 -14.93
CA LEU A 227 -4.53 -6.01 -14.43
C LEU A 227 -4.77 -4.69 -15.17
N CYS A 228 -5.47 -3.77 -14.51
CA CYS A 228 -5.97 -2.54 -15.10
C CYS A 228 -5.05 -1.35 -14.78
N SER A 229 -4.36 -0.84 -15.79
CA SER A 229 -3.65 0.45 -15.72
C SER A 229 -4.65 1.56 -16.04
N ALA A 230 -5.10 2.29 -15.02
CA ALA A 230 -6.20 3.25 -15.12
C ALA A 230 -5.88 4.43 -16.06
N SER A 231 -4.67 4.97 -15.97
CA SER A 231 -4.30 6.20 -16.66
C SER A 231 -3.88 5.98 -18.11
N LYS A 232 -4.26 6.92 -18.97
CA LYS A 232 -3.78 7.03 -20.35
C LYS A 232 -2.27 7.32 -20.34
N ARG A 233 -1.54 6.66 -21.24
CA ARG A 233 -0.14 6.97 -21.51
C ARG A 233 -0.02 8.32 -22.24
N VAL A 234 0.75 9.24 -21.66
CA VAL A 234 1.09 10.52 -22.27
C VAL A 234 2.52 10.43 -22.83
N HIS A 235 2.68 10.65 -24.13
CA HIS A 235 3.97 10.54 -24.82
C HIS A 235 4.82 11.83 -24.75
N GLY A 236 4.20 12.97 -24.41
CA GLY A 236 4.82 14.30 -24.35
C GLY A 236 4.80 14.94 -22.96
N ALA A 237 4.91 16.27 -22.90
CA ALA A 237 4.74 17.02 -21.66
C ALA A 237 3.25 17.15 -21.32
N GLU A 238 2.87 17.04 -20.05
CA GLU A 238 1.46 17.08 -19.61
C GLU A 238 0.70 18.36 -20.06
N MET A 239 1.43 19.45 -20.32
CA MET A 239 0.89 20.68 -20.91
C MET A 239 0.23 20.47 -22.28
N SER A 240 0.60 19.43 -23.04
CA SER A 240 0.02 19.13 -24.36
C SER A 240 -1.29 18.35 -24.32
N GLU A 241 -1.73 17.92 -23.14
CA GLU A 241 -2.90 17.03 -22.98
C GLU A 241 -4.15 17.76 -22.47
N GLY A 242 -4.22 19.09 -22.66
CA GLY A 242 -5.41 19.87 -22.31
C GLY A 242 -5.75 19.85 -20.82
N GLY A 243 -4.74 19.70 -19.95
CA GLY A 243 -4.91 19.63 -18.50
C GLY A 243 -5.00 18.21 -17.93
N TYR A 244 -4.97 17.16 -18.75
CA TYR A 244 -4.89 15.80 -18.25
C TYR A 244 -3.50 15.46 -17.68
N ILE A 245 -3.46 14.83 -16.51
CA ILE A 245 -2.25 14.40 -15.81
C ILE A 245 -2.29 12.89 -15.64
N GLN A 246 -1.39 12.21 -16.35
CA GLN A 246 -1.23 10.77 -16.27
C GLN A 246 -0.83 10.36 -14.83
N GLY A 247 -1.54 9.40 -14.24
CA GLY A 247 -1.17 8.82 -12.96
C GLY A 247 -1.29 9.83 -11.81
N ALA A 248 -2.25 10.74 -11.87
CA ALA A 248 -2.45 11.80 -10.88
C ALA A 248 -2.53 11.28 -9.43
N GLY A 249 -3.13 10.10 -9.22
CA GLY A 249 -3.20 9.44 -7.90
C GLY A 249 -1.89 8.79 -7.42
N ASP A 250 -0.92 8.51 -8.31
CA ASP A 250 0.39 7.90 -7.96
C ASP A 250 1.37 8.91 -7.32
N ASP A 251 1.06 10.21 -7.37
CA ASP A 251 1.87 11.28 -6.75
C ASP A 251 1.10 12.09 -5.70
N SER A 252 0.05 11.52 -5.11
CA SER A 252 -0.80 12.27 -4.18
C SER A 252 -0.02 12.92 -3.04
N GLU A 253 1.09 12.32 -2.60
CA GLU A 253 1.99 12.91 -1.59
C GLU A 253 2.48 14.32 -1.96
N GLY A 254 2.62 14.64 -3.25
CA GLY A 254 3.16 15.91 -3.74
C GLY A 254 2.12 17.02 -3.97
N TRP A 255 0.82 16.73 -3.94
CA TRP A 255 -0.23 17.71 -4.29
C TRP A 255 -1.50 17.61 -3.47
N ALA A 256 -1.76 16.49 -2.79
CA ALA A 256 -3.08 16.21 -2.25
C ALA A 256 -3.42 17.01 -0.98
N HIS A 257 -2.47 17.72 -0.36
CA HIS A 257 -2.70 18.46 0.89
C HIS A 257 -3.35 17.61 2.00
N GLY A 258 -3.04 16.30 2.05
CA GLY A 258 -3.65 15.37 2.99
C GLY A 258 -4.99 14.76 2.54
N LEU A 259 -5.54 15.19 1.39
CA LEU A 259 -6.71 14.58 0.77
C LEU A 259 -6.47 13.08 0.57
N THR A 260 -7.46 12.28 0.96
CA THR A 260 -7.46 10.83 0.80
C THR A 260 -8.55 10.42 -0.19
N PRO A 261 -8.46 9.24 -0.82
CA PRO A 261 -9.48 8.80 -1.77
C PRO A 261 -10.91 8.80 -1.21
N PRO A 262 -11.19 8.31 0.03
CA PRO A 262 -12.55 8.36 0.58
C PRO A 262 -13.09 9.79 0.71
N VAL A 263 -12.26 10.74 1.14
CA VAL A 263 -12.64 12.16 1.28
C VAL A 263 -12.87 12.78 -0.10
N PHE A 264 -12.00 12.50 -1.07
CA PHE A 264 -12.18 12.95 -2.44
C PHE A 264 -13.53 12.47 -3.01
N TRP A 265 -13.82 11.17 -2.93
CA TRP A 265 -15.04 10.62 -3.50
C TRP A 265 -16.30 11.14 -2.82
N ALA A 266 -16.28 11.31 -1.50
CA ALA A 266 -17.42 11.86 -0.74
C ALA A 266 -17.70 13.35 -1.07
N HIS A 267 -16.67 14.12 -1.43
CA HIS A 267 -16.77 15.58 -1.62
C HIS A 267 -16.43 16.04 -3.05
N LYS A 268 -16.42 15.12 -4.01
CA LYS A 268 -15.98 15.35 -5.39
C LYS A 268 -16.64 16.56 -6.04
N SER A 269 -17.97 16.70 -5.92
CA SER A 269 -18.71 17.82 -6.52
C SER A 269 -18.33 19.17 -5.89
N THR A 270 -18.11 19.21 -4.58
CA THR A 270 -17.66 20.42 -3.87
C THR A 270 -16.25 20.78 -4.31
N LEU A 271 -15.33 19.82 -4.29
CA LEU A 271 -13.94 20.02 -4.72
C LEU A 271 -13.86 20.49 -6.18
N ALA A 272 -14.70 19.96 -7.07
CA ALA A 272 -14.72 20.37 -8.48
C ALA A 272 -15.27 21.79 -8.70
N ALA A 273 -16.10 22.31 -7.79
CA ALA A 273 -16.69 23.64 -7.88
C ALA A 273 -15.85 24.73 -7.20
N THR A 274 -14.85 24.35 -6.39
CA THR A 274 -13.98 25.27 -5.65
C THR A 274 -12.85 25.79 -6.53
N GLY A 275 -12.55 27.08 -6.42
CA GLY A 275 -11.44 27.70 -7.14
C GLY A 275 -10.08 27.16 -6.66
N GLU A 276 -9.10 27.09 -7.57
CA GLU A 276 -7.78 26.51 -7.30
C GLU A 276 -7.07 27.12 -6.08
N GLU A 277 -7.27 28.42 -5.82
CA GLU A 277 -6.66 29.14 -4.70
C GLU A 277 -7.25 28.72 -3.34
N ASP A 278 -8.53 28.32 -3.30
CA ASP A 278 -9.25 27.95 -2.08
C ASP A 278 -9.20 26.44 -1.78
N LEU A 279 -8.75 25.62 -2.75
CA LEU A 279 -8.70 24.16 -2.62
C LEU A 279 -7.86 23.66 -1.44
N PRO A 280 -6.64 24.18 -1.17
CA PRO A 280 -5.83 23.70 -0.05
C PRO A 280 -6.53 23.84 1.31
N GLU A 281 -7.15 25.00 1.58
CA GLU A 281 -7.87 25.26 2.83
C GLU A 281 -9.12 24.38 2.96
N LEU A 282 -9.88 24.23 1.87
CA LEU A 282 -11.03 23.34 1.85
C LEU A 282 -10.63 21.87 2.12
N ILE A 283 -9.56 21.40 1.49
CA ILE A 283 -9.06 20.03 1.68
C ILE A 283 -8.70 19.81 3.15
N GLU A 284 -7.96 20.73 3.77
CA GLU A 284 -7.57 20.62 5.18
C GLU A 284 -8.80 20.50 6.08
N LYS A 285 -9.81 21.34 5.85
CA LYS A 285 -11.09 21.29 6.57
C LYS A 285 -11.81 19.95 6.39
N LEU A 286 -11.95 19.45 5.16
CA LEU A 286 -12.63 18.19 4.87
C LEU A 286 -11.91 16.99 5.50
N VAL A 287 -10.58 16.98 5.48
CA VAL A 287 -9.78 15.92 6.10
C VAL A 287 -9.97 15.90 7.62
N GLU A 288 -10.00 17.08 8.26
CA GLU A 288 -10.23 17.20 9.69
C GLU A 288 -11.66 16.81 10.10
N GLU A 289 -12.67 17.19 9.31
CA GLU A 289 -14.05 16.75 9.49
C GLU A 289 -14.19 15.23 9.36
N HIS A 290 -13.57 14.63 8.34
CA HIS A 290 -13.58 13.18 8.14
C HIS A 290 -12.87 12.44 9.28
N ARG A 291 -11.76 12.99 9.79
CA ARG A 291 -11.06 12.43 10.95
C ARG A 291 -11.96 12.38 12.19
N LYS A 292 -12.78 13.41 12.43
CA LYS A 292 -13.74 13.45 13.55
C LYS A 292 -14.91 12.50 13.37
N GLN A 293 -15.28 12.19 12.12
CA GLN A 293 -16.37 11.27 11.78
C GLN A 293 -15.95 9.80 11.71
N GLY A 294 -14.64 9.51 11.81
CA GLY A 294 -14.09 8.16 11.73
C GLY A 294 -14.75 7.22 12.76
N GLY A 295 -15.58 6.30 12.29
CA GLY A 295 -16.25 5.30 13.12
C GLY A 295 -15.27 4.34 13.79
N ARG A 296 -15.72 3.71 14.88
CA ARG A 296 -15.00 2.68 15.66
C ARG A 296 -14.23 1.72 14.75
N GLN A 297 -12.91 1.73 14.81
CA GLN A 297 -12.12 0.63 14.25
C GLN A 297 -12.09 -0.51 15.26
N GLN A 298 -12.51 -1.70 14.86
CA GLN A 298 -12.39 -2.89 15.70
C GLN A 298 -10.96 -3.42 15.62
N ALA A 299 -10.37 -3.79 16.76
CA ALA A 299 -9.04 -4.40 16.74
C ALA A 299 -9.07 -5.76 16.03
N THR A 300 -8.00 -6.09 15.33
CA THR A 300 -7.87 -7.34 14.58
C THR A 300 -7.20 -8.39 15.45
N LEU A 301 -7.85 -9.53 15.65
CA LEU A 301 -7.24 -10.71 16.28
C LEU A 301 -6.17 -11.29 15.35
N ILE A 302 -4.98 -11.59 15.87
CA ILE A 302 -3.92 -12.25 15.12
C ILE A 302 -4.05 -13.76 15.24
N THR A 303 -4.60 -14.40 14.22
CA THR A 303 -4.65 -15.86 14.13
C THR A 303 -3.26 -16.45 13.84
N PRO A 304 -2.92 -17.65 14.36
CA PRO A 304 -3.76 -18.59 15.11
C PRO A 304 -3.90 -18.28 16.61
N THR A 305 -3.33 -17.18 17.11
CA THR A 305 -3.52 -16.82 18.52
C THR A 305 -4.98 -16.51 18.84
N ARG A 306 -5.32 -16.59 20.12
CA ARG A 306 -6.71 -16.42 20.61
C ARG A 306 -6.92 -15.13 21.40
N ASN A 307 -5.81 -14.43 21.69
CA ASN A 307 -5.79 -13.36 22.67
C ASN A 307 -4.93 -12.16 22.24
N LEU A 308 -4.20 -12.21 21.12
CA LEU A 308 -3.41 -11.08 20.64
C LEU A 308 -4.17 -10.25 19.61
N TYR A 309 -4.28 -8.95 19.87
CA TYR A 309 -5.00 -8.00 19.02
C TYR A 309 -4.10 -6.85 18.58
N ILE A 310 -4.35 -6.34 17.38
CA ILE A 310 -3.68 -5.15 16.84
C ILE A 310 -4.71 -4.12 16.37
N SER A 311 -4.47 -2.84 16.65
CA SER A 311 -5.27 -1.74 16.11
C SER A 311 -4.44 -0.46 15.95
N PRO A 312 -4.94 0.53 15.20
CA PRO A 312 -4.51 1.91 15.40
C PRO A 312 -4.83 2.36 16.82
N THR A 313 -4.09 3.34 17.33
CA THR A 313 -4.36 3.93 18.64
C THR A 313 -5.71 4.66 18.60
N ASP A 314 -6.66 4.16 19.38
CA ASP A 314 -7.99 4.74 19.57
C ASP A 314 -8.23 4.92 21.08
N PRO A 315 -8.47 6.15 21.57
CA PRO A 315 -8.79 6.41 22.98
C PRO A 315 -9.96 5.58 23.51
N LEU A 316 -10.94 5.23 22.66
CA LEU A 316 -12.09 4.42 23.04
C LEU A 316 -11.73 2.94 23.22
N LEU A 317 -10.81 2.40 22.41
CA LEU A 317 -10.34 1.01 22.56
C LEU A 317 -9.37 0.86 23.73
N THR A 318 -8.54 1.89 23.94
CA THR A 318 -7.48 1.86 24.94
C THR A 318 -7.95 2.33 26.32
N GLY A 319 -9.04 3.09 26.41
CA GLY A 319 -9.62 3.61 27.65
C GLY A 319 -10.77 2.78 28.23
N VAL A 320 -11.42 1.95 27.40
CA VAL A 320 -12.49 1.02 27.84
C VAL A 320 -11.86 -0.31 28.22
N SER A 321 -12.38 -0.98 29.26
CA SER A 321 -11.96 -2.32 29.72
C SER A 321 -12.32 -3.45 28.73
N THR A 322 -12.20 -3.19 27.42
CA THR A 322 -12.50 -4.12 26.33
C THR A 322 -11.44 -5.20 26.23
N TYR A 323 -10.19 -4.84 26.54
CA TYR A 323 -9.04 -5.72 26.55
C TYR A 323 -8.42 -5.73 27.95
N ASP A 324 -7.88 -6.88 28.36
CA ASP A 324 -7.30 -7.05 29.70
C ASP A 324 -5.98 -6.28 29.84
N LEU A 325 -5.21 -6.24 28.75
CA LEU A 325 -3.87 -5.66 28.68
C LEU A 325 -3.73 -4.78 27.43
N VAL A 326 -3.00 -3.66 27.56
CA VAL A 326 -2.75 -2.73 26.46
C VAL A 326 -1.29 -2.32 26.39
N ILE A 327 -0.69 -2.43 25.20
CA ILE A 327 0.62 -1.87 24.87
C ILE A 327 0.42 -0.77 23.83
N ASP A 328 0.70 0.48 24.19
CA ASP A 328 0.65 1.62 23.28
C ASP A 328 2.06 2.04 22.90
N CYS A 329 2.47 1.78 21.66
CA CYS A 329 3.80 2.11 21.19
C CYS A 329 4.09 3.62 21.21
N ASN A 330 3.07 4.47 21.09
CA ASN A 330 3.24 5.93 20.98
C ASN A 330 2.76 6.68 22.23
N GLY A 331 2.01 6.03 23.12
CA GLY A 331 1.49 6.65 24.33
C GLY A 331 2.58 7.21 25.26
N ASN A 332 2.25 8.23 26.05
CA ASN A 332 3.15 8.81 27.05
C ASN A 332 3.45 7.77 28.16
N PRO A 333 4.72 7.40 28.42
CA PRO A 333 5.10 6.47 29.49
C PRO A 333 4.54 6.83 30.86
N GLU A 334 4.56 8.13 31.22
CA GLU A 334 4.07 8.64 32.52
C GLU A 334 2.57 8.38 32.70
N ALA A 335 1.80 8.39 31.61
CA ALA A 335 0.35 8.15 31.67
C ALA A 335 -0.02 6.68 31.96
N SER A 336 0.94 5.76 31.89
CA SER A 336 0.76 4.36 32.29
C SER A 336 1.41 4.02 33.64
N GLU A 337 2.06 4.98 34.28
CA GLU A 337 2.75 4.74 35.55
C GLU A 337 1.75 4.32 36.63
N GLY A 338 2.04 3.21 37.32
CA GLY A 338 1.15 2.62 38.32
C GLY A 338 -0.03 1.80 37.76
N ASN A 339 -0.24 1.74 36.44
CA ASN A 339 -1.25 0.87 35.84
C ASN A 339 -0.63 -0.47 35.40
N SER A 340 -0.82 -1.52 36.19
CA SER A 340 -0.26 -2.85 35.91
C SER A 340 -0.79 -3.52 34.62
N LYS A 341 -1.87 -2.99 34.04
CA LYS A 341 -2.51 -3.54 32.83
C LYS A 341 -2.15 -2.76 31.56
N ARG A 342 -1.35 -1.69 31.68
CA ARG A 342 -1.00 -0.84 30.54
C ARG A 342 0.49 -0.55 30.49
N LEU A 343 1.05 -0.60 29.28
CA LEU A 343 2.43 -0.20 29.00
C LEU A 343 2.45 0.80 27.84
N ASN A 344 2.89 2.03 28.12
CA ASN A 344 3.11 3.04 27.09
C ASN A 344 4.62 3.21 26.81
N LEU A 345 5.05 3.16 25.55
CA LEU A 345 6.48 3.15 25.19
C LEU A 345 7.06 4.52 24.83
N GLY A 346 6.22 5.52 24.52
CA GLY A 346 6.69 6.85 24.10
C GLY A 346 7.54 6.85 22.83
N CYS A 347 7.38 5.87 21.93
CA CYS A 347 8.15 5.86 20.68
C CYS A 347 7.73 7.03 19.79
N GLY A 348 8.72 7.67 19.16
CA GLY A 348 8.47 8.71 18.17
C GLY A 348 7.74 8.20 16.92
N VAL A 349 7.42 9.11 16.00
CA VAL A 349 6.80 8.77 14.73
C VAL A 349 7.82 8.28 13.70
N SER A 350 7.36 7.50 12.72
CA SER A 350 8.16 7.09 11.55
C SER A 350 9.47 6.39 11.92
N LYS A 351 10.57 6.67 11.19
CA LYS A 351 11.87 5.98 11.35
C LYS A 351 12.50 6.14 12.74
N LEU A 352 12.24 7.26 13.43
CA LEU A 352 12.73 7.47 14.80
C LEU A 352 12.06 6.48 15.75
N GLY A 353 10.74 6.29 15.60
CA GLY A 353 9.96 5.30 16.34
C GLY A 353 10.50 3.88 16.20
N SER A 354 10.91 3.46 14.99
CA SER A 354 11.48 2.12 14.78
C SER A 354 12.74 1.87 15.61
N ARG A 355 13.60 2.89 15.76
CA ARG A 355 14.83 2.78 16.56
C ARG A 355 14.51 2.76 18.05
N ASP A 356 13.57 3.59 18.48
CA ASP A 356 13.16 3.66 19.88
C ASP A 356 12.47 2.38 20.31
N LEU A 357 11.64 1.78 19.45
CA LEU A 357 11.01 0.48 19.71
C LEU A 357 12.04 -0.58 20.10
N ARG A 358 13.18 -0.68 19.38
CA ARG A 358 14.26 -1.64 19.70
C ARG A 358 14.71 -1.55 21.16
N LYS A 359 14.82 -0.34 21.71
CA LYS A 359 15.26 -0.10 23.09
C LYS A 359 14.22 -0.58 24.12
N HIS A 360 12.94 -0.55 23.75
CA HIS A 360 11.83 -0.90 24.62
C HIS A 360 11.33 -2.34 24.46
N LEU A 361 11.81 -3.11 23.48
CA LEU A 361 11.38 -4.50 23.26
C LEU A 361 11.62 -5.41 24.49
N HIS A 362 12.65 -5.16 25.30
CA HIS A 362 12.82 -5.87 26.57
C HIS A 362 11.67 -5.60 27.56
N GLN A 363 11.20 -4.35 27.65
CA GLN A 363 10.10 -3.97 28.53
C GLN A 363 8.77 -4.56 28.03
N VAL A 364 8.53 -4.54 26.72
CA VAL A 364 7.37 -5.17 26.07
C VAL A 364 7.26 -6.64 26.47
N LEU A 365 8.37 -7.38 26.43
CA LEU A 365 8.38 -8.80 26.75
C LEU A 365 8.27 -9.06 28.26
N ALA A 366 8.93 -8.27 29.09
CA ALA A 366 8.82 -8.39 30.55
C ALA A 366 7.37 -8.17 30.99
N PHE A 367 6.72 -7.12 30.47
CA PHE A 367 5.31 -6.85 30.70
C PHE A 367 4.44 -8.02 30.23
N THR A 368 4.58 -8.44 28.96
CA THR A 368 3.78 -9.52 28.37
C THR A 368 3.94 -10.83 29.14
N SER A 369 5.17 -11.21 29.49
CA SER A 369 5.44 -12.47 30.20
C SER A 369 4.86 -12.42 31.61
N SER A 370 5.07 -11.34 32.37
CA SER A 370 4.56 -11.23 33.74
C SER A 370 3.03 -11.35 33.83
N GLN A 371 2.30 -10.79 32.87
CA GLN A 371 0.84 -10.80 32.87
C GLN A 371 0.31 -12.14 32.34
N LEU A 372 0.82 -12.62 31.20
CA LEU A 372 0.31 -13.83 30.56
C LEU A 372 0.79 -15.13 31.22
N GLU A 373 1.93 -15.15 31.94
CA GLU A 373 2.30 -16.30 32.78
C GLU A 373 1.28 -16.51 33.90
N SER A 374 0.71 -15.43 34.44
CA SER A 374 -0.32 -15.48 35.47
C SER A 374 -1.67 -15.93 34.90
N ASN A 375 -2.01 -15.47 33.69
CA ASN A 375 -3.24 -15.85 33.01
C ASN A 375 -3.10 -15.82 31.47
N PRO A 376 -2.81 -16.98 30.84
CA PRO A 376 -2.60 -17.08 29.39
C PRO A 376 -3.81 -16.68 28.53
N SER A 377 -5.03 -16.67 29.07
CA SER A 377 -6.23 -16.31 28.31
C SER A 377 -6.50 -14.81 28.26
N GLN A 378 -5.71 -13.98 28.95
CA GLN A 378 -5.88 -12.53 28.91
C GLN A 378 -5.68 -11.98 27.52
N SER A 379 -6.58 -11.09 27.13
CA SER A 379 -6.54 -10.39 25.86
C SER A 379 -5.54 -9.24 25.90
N LEU A 380 -4.60 -9.22 24.95
CA LEU A 380 -3.55 -8.22 24.82
C LEU A 380 -3.73 -7.44 23.52
N LEU A 381 -3.99 -6.14 23.65
CA LEU A 381 -4.05 -5.21 22.53
C LEU A 381 -2.71 -4.48 22.37
N VAL A 382 -2.17 -4.47 21.16
CA VAL A 382 -0.97 -3.68 20.80
C VAL A 382 -1.34 -2.61 19.78
N THR A 383 -1.09 -1.35 20.11
CA THR A 383 -1.46 -0.20 19.29
C THR A 383 -0.27 0.67 18.91
N CYS A 384 -0.39 1.33 17.77
CA CYS A 384 0.45 2.45 17.37
C CYS A 384 -0.41 3.39 16.50
N GLU A 385 0.09 4.58 16.16
CA GLU A 385 -0.67 5.59 15.39
C GLU A 385 -1.41 5.01 14.18
N SER A 386 -0.73 4.22 13.34
CA SER A 386 -1.32 3.63 12.13
C SER A 386 -1.91 2.22 12.32
N GLY A 387 -1.56 1.52 13.40
CA GLY A 387 -1.83 0.09 13.57
C GLY A 387 -1.14 -0.84 12.55
N LYS A 388 -0.13 -0.34 11.81
CA LYS A 388 0.47 -1.03 10.65
C LYS A 388 1.99 -1.22 10.74
N ASP A 389 2.65 -0.51 11.66
CA ASP A 389 4.12 -0.45 11.73
C ASP A 389 4.68 -0.86 13.09
N LEU A 390 4.77 0.06 14.06
CA LEU A 390 5.42 -0.20 15.35
C LEU A 390 4.69 -1.28 16.15
N SER A 391 3.36 -1.24 16.18
CA SER A 391 2.55 -2.25 16.86
C SER A 391 2.76 -3.64 16.26
N ALA A 392 2.84 -3.74 14.94
CA ALA A 392 3.17 -5.00 14.26
C ALA A 392 4.60 -5.47 14.58
N GLY A 393 5.56 -4.55 14.75
CA GLY A 393 6.92 -4.86 15.19
C GLY A 393 6.98 -5.39 16.63
N ALA A 394 6.30 -4.73 17.56
CA ALA A 394 6.19 -5.17 18.95
C ALA A 394 5.51 -6.54 19.04
N LEU A 395 4.42 -6.71 18.30
CA LEU A 395 3.66 -7.95 18.26
C LEU A 395 4.46 -9.10 17.63
N LEU A 396 5.26 -8.81 16.60
CA LEU A 396 6.17 -9.79 16.01
C LEU A 396 7.21 -10.28 17.03
N ALA A 397 7.76 -9.39 17.86
CA ALA A 397 8.68 -9.78 18.92
C ALA A 397 8.00 -10.66 19.98
N ILE A 398 6.77 -10.32 20.38
CA ILE A 398 5.94 -11.13 21.29
C ILE A 398 5.68 -12.52 20.70
N LEU A 399 5.22 -12.60 19.44
CA LEU A 399 4.95 -13.88 18.77
C LEU A 399 6.20 -14.76 18.71
N CYS A 400 7.35 -14.19 18.33
CA CYS A 400 8.59 -14.95 18.21
C CYS A 400 9.10 -15.51 19.54
N LEU A 401 8.84 -14.82 20.65
CA LEU A 401 9.44 -15.15 21.94
C LEU A 401 8.49 -15.76 22.96
N CYS A 402 7.18 -15.60 22.79
CA CYS A 402 6.19 -15.99 23.80
C CYS A 402 5.15 -16.99 23.32
N TYR A 403 5.08 -17.29 22.02
CA TYR A 403 4.02 -18.12 21.43
C TYR A 403 4.57 -19.33 20.66
N ASP A 404 3.93 -20.49 20.84
CA ASP A 404 4.22 -21.72 20.11
C ASP A 404 3.65 -21.69 18.67
N ASP A 405 3.89 -22.75 17.89
CA ASP A 405 3.47 -22.83 16.49
C ASP A 405 1.94 -22.99 16.33
N GLU A 406 1.24 -23.36 17.40
CA GLU A 406 -0.22 -23.48 17.49
C GLU A 406 -0.90 -22.17 17.92
N GLY A 407 -0.13 -21.15 18.30
CA GLY A 407 -0.63 -19.84 18.71
C GLY A 407 -1.05 -19.77 20.18
N ASN A 408 -0.58 -20.68 21.02
CA ASN A 408 -0.75 -20.61 22.47
C ASN A 408 0.43 -19.88 23.12
N PHE A 409 0.16 -19.20 24.23
CA PHE A 409 1.22 -18.65 25.06
C PHE A 409 2.02 -19.80 25.70
N ALA A 410 3.32 -19.82 25.47
CA ALA A 410 4.22 -20.90 25.91
C ALA A 410 5.34 -20.39 26.85
N GLY A 411 5.19 -19.17 27.39
CA GLY A 411 6.19 -18.51 28.22
C GLY A 411 7.35 -17.92 27.41
N SER A 412 8.28 -17.23 28.07
CA SER A 412 9.44 -16.63 27.40
C SER A 412 10.42 -17.71 26.90
N HIS A 413 10.41 -17.98 25.60
CA HIS A 413 11.36 -18.84 24.89
C HIS A 413 12.75 -18.18 24.84
N ALA A 414 13.52 -18.31 25.91
CA ALA A 414 14.94 -17.94 25.91
C ALA A 414 15.83 -18.96 25.17
N LYS A 415 15.31 -20.14 24.79
CA LYS A 415 16.12 -21.30 24.37
C LYS A 415 16.02 -21.71 22.89
N ASN A 416 15.13 -21.12 22.10
CA ASN A 416 14.98 -21.45 20.69
C ASN A 416 15.80 -20.48 19.83
N LYS A 417 16.64 -21.02 18.94
CA LYS A 417 17.40 -20.22 17.97
C LYS A 417 16.42 -19.56 17.01
N ILE A 418 16.24 -18.25 17.15
CA ILE A 418 15.38 -17.45 16.27
C ILE A 418 16.18 -17.03 15.04
N ASP A 419 15.85 -17.63 13.90
CA ASP A 419 16.42 -17.25 12.62
C ASP A 419 15.45 -16.37 11.80
N LYS A 420 15.93 -15.90 10.65
CA LYS A 420 15.13 -15.04 9.75
C LYS A 420 13.91 -15.77 9.18
N GLN A 421 13.96 -17.09 9.04
CA GLN A 421 12.85 -17.87 8.50
C GLN A 421 11.71 -17.94 9.52
N PHE A 422 12.03 -18.22 10.78
CA PHE A 422 11.07 -18.22 11.87
C PHE A 422 10.40 -16.85 12.05
N ILE A 423 11.17 -15.76 12.03
CA ILE A 423 10.59 -14.39 12.10
C ILE A 423 9.63 -14.14 10.93
N ARG A 424 9.95 -14.63 9.73
CA ARG A 424 9.05 -14.49 8.56
C ARG A 424 7.76 -15.30 8.72
N GLN A 425 7.83 -16.50 9.29
CA GLN A 425 6.64 -17.31 9.60
C GLN A 425 5.70 -16.55 10.55
N ARG A 426 6.25 -15.99 11.64
CA ARG A 426 5.46 -15.21 12.61
C ARG A 426 4.92 -13.90 12.03
N LEU A 427 5.67 -13.23 11.15
CA LEU A 427 5.17 -12.06 10.42
C LEU A 427 4.01 -12.43 9.48
N ALA A 428 4.05 -13.61 8.86
CA ALA A 428 2.99 -14.06 7.97
C ALA A 428 1.65 -14.21 8.69
N TRP A 429 1.65 -14.57 9.99
CA TRP A 429 0.45 -14.62 10.82
C TRP A 429 -0.20 -13.23 10.97
N ILE A 430 0.61 -12.21 11.24
CA ILE A 430 0.14 -10.82 11.35
C ILE A 430 -0.42 -10.33 10.01
N VAL A 431 0.34 -10.49 8.93
CA VAL A 431 -0.03 -9.99 7.59
C VAL A 431 -1.25 -10.72 7.02
N SER A 432 -1.43 -12.01 7.35
CA SER A 432 -2.61 -12.78 6.92
C SER A 432 -3.87 -12.43 7.72
N SER A 433 -3.71 -12.01 8.98
CA SER A 433 -4.83 -11.61 9.85
C SER A 433 -5.25 -10.16 9.60
N LYS A 434 -4.29 -9.24 9.44
CA LYS A 434 -4.50 -7.82 9.15
C LYS A 434 -3.79 -7.43 7.86
N HIS A 435 -4.52 -7.49 6.75
CA HIS A 435 -3.99 -7.38 5.39
C HIS A 435 -3.35 -6.01 5.04
N ASP A 436 -3.70 -4.95 5.75
CA ASP A 436 -3.15 -3.61 5.56
C ASP A 436 -1.92 -3.31 6.45
N VAL A 437 -1.48 -4.27 7.27
CA VAL A 437 -0.20 -4.19 7.99
C VAL A 437 0.96 -4.20 7.02
N ASN A 438 1.87 -3.24 7.19
CA ASN A 438 3.04 -3.11 6.32
C ASN A 438 4.20 -2.49 7.11
N PRO A 439 4.86 -3.27 7.99
CA PRO A 439 5.91 -2.74 8.85
C PRO A 439 7.08 -2.23 8.00
N SER A 440 7.61 -1.08 8.40
CA SER A 440 8.70 -0.43 7.69
C SER A 440 9.96 -1.31 7.74
N ARG A 441 10.85 -1.12 6.76
CA ARG A 441 12.15 -1.80 6.76
C ARG A 441 12.94 -1.51 8.04
N ALA A 442 12.83 -0.29 8.57
CA ALA A 442 13.50 0.11 9.81
C ALA A 442 12.93 -0.66 11.02
N THR A 443 11.61 -0.78 11.12
CA THR A 443 10.95 -1.55 12.19
C THR A 443 11.38 -3.01 12.17
N LEU A 444 11.37 -3.66 11.00
CA LEU A 444 11.81 -5.05 10.87
C LEU A 444 13.30 -5.23 11.14
N GLN A 445 14.15 -4.27 10.76
CA GLN A 445 15.58 -4.30 11.10
C GLN A 445 15.79 -4.19 12.61
N SER A 446 15.04 -3.33 13.30
CA SER A 446 15.07 -3.20 14.75
C SER A 446 14.63 -4.49 15.46
N VAL A 447 13.54 -5.10 15.03
CA VAL A 447 13.04 -6.36 15.59
C VAL A 447 14.01 -7.51 15.29
N ASN A 448 14.51 -7.63 14.07
CA ASN A 448 15.50 -8.66 13.72
C ASN A 448 16.78 -8.52 14.54
N ALA A 449 17.30 -7.30 14.69
CA ALA A 449 18.50 -7.06 15.50
C ALA A 449 18.25 -7.51 16.95
N PHE A 450 17.11 -7.14 17.53
CA PHE A 450 16.76 -7.55 18.88
C PHE A 450 16.59 -9.07 19.05
N LEU A 451 15.94 -9.74 18.10
CA LEU A 451 15.65 -11.17 18.18
C LEU A 451 16.89 -12.04 17.89
N MET A 452 17.80 -11.57 17.04
CA MET A 452 18.98 -12.33 16.59
C MET A 452 20.26 -12.01 17.35
N GLU A 453 20.36 -10.89 18.09
CA GLU A 453 21.56 -10.51 18.87
C GLU A 453 21.61 -11.12 20.27
N ARG A 454 20.63 -11.95 20.68
CA ARG A 454 20.66 -12.58 22.00
C ARG A 454 21.81 -13.60 22.05
N PRO A 455 22.82 -13.43 22.94
CA PRO A 455 23.88 -14.41 23.10
C PRO A 455 23.29 -15.71 23.62
N ASP A 456 23.73 -16.83 23.05
CA ASP A 456 23.61 -18.15 23.69
C ASP A 456 24.34 -18.05 25.04
N TYR A 457 23.61 -17.78 26.13
CA TYR A 457 24.15 -17.86 27.50
C TYR A 457 23.95 -19.25 28.07
#